data_AF-A0A6V8CY48-F1
#
_entry.id   AF-A0A6V8CY48-F1
#
_cell.length_a   1.000
_cell.length_b   1.000
_cell.length_c   1.000
_cell.angle_alpha   90.00
_cell.angle_beta   90.00
_cell.angle_gamma   90.00
#
_symmetry.space_group_name_H-M   'P 1'
#
loop_
_entity.id
_entity.type
_entity.pdbx_description
1 polymer ?
#
loop_
_entity_poly.entity_id
_entity_poly.type
_entity_poly.pdbx_seq_one_letter_code
_entity_poly.pdbx_strand_id
1 'polypeptide(L)'
;MAKPAQVEFPGQKRQRVRLRGTKHANEATAKKLKKDLGRLLDNPYSHLPEMLWKGKMRWGRTDPVTKTLKELDKIIKKKYDTKWLSKRMMAKRGDPVAKAFAGSIHACHDEDFTTVGKFSSASFGSASFVRRGDGKQGYLAGLQNYSNVTLRMLPWEEHAKRGMYFFSWKGGFVCTGPDPSPPEEWIEDVMSRSRFKFKNVEHEGAKIWLTDDVELESVLADKVDDGFIKFTFKNGSMVVIGFESLKSGDKKDTSFIQHLALSMLPPFLPSIVDIDAFWKPSGWPSDTDLPSQSSEGVNKILDAWQGLVMNEGVVAQAIKRSVLDSIESGLIVNSNWISGNDYDEVREALSDVAGSTDEQDLAAHILMVCYQGGFEDDIGMRINTRGETSERKTPSLEILEGASCGDVLGVLWEDYGLEALGEIGITGDEAKDIWDKQNTKPKPFGKFLKSLDSARESAKLSARIPTKSGEIGGSSGYIVDLIRIGLLEGFGKAERVATSRHPSIDVAAAAWAWLLAADRSSGQEWHFDSDARNKAGAWMQSTKKLLDCGALLLKCDDDELADLTIEWNTNLDLLRTETGEA
;
A
#
# COMPACT_ATOMS: atom_id res chain seq x y z
N MET A 1 21.89 80.77 -24.13
CA MET A 1 22.70 80.57 -22.90
C MET A 1 23.49 79.29 -23.07
N ALA A 2 24.83 79.35 -23.00
CA ALA A 2 25.69 78.17 -23.09
C ALA A 2 25.55 77.33 -21.80
N LYS A 3 25.52 76.00 -21.92
CA LYS A 3 25.55 75.08 -20.78
C LYS A 3 26.88 75.26 -20.01
N PRO A 4 26.87 75.21 -18.67
CA PRO A 4 28.12 75.28 -17.92
C PRO A 4 28.96 74.04 -18.17
N ALA A 5 30.29 74.22 -18.22
CA ALA A 5 31.25 73.17 -18.46
C ALA A 5 31.18 72.09 -17.36
N GLN A 6 31.08 70.83 -17.78
CA GLN A 6 31.16 69.67 -16.90
C GLN A 6 32.62 69.51 -16.45
N VAL A 7 32.88 69.70 -15.15
CA VAL A 7 34.21 69.51 -14.56
C VAL A 7 34.37 68.02 -14.22
N GLU A 8 35.30 67.33 -14.86
CA GLU A 8 35.74 65.98 -14.46
C GLU A 8 36.84 66.10 -13.41
N PHE A 9 36.60 65.52 -12.23
CA PHE A 9 37.62 65.42 -11.17
C PHE A 9 38.54 64.20 -11.42
N PRO A 10 39.87 64.33 -11.24
CA PRO A 10 40.78 63.20 -11.40
C PRO A 10 40.53 62.18 -10.27
N GLY A 11 39.99 61.00 -10.62
CA GLY A 11 39.75 59.90 -9.67
C GLY A 11 38.38 59.21 -9.76
N GLN A 12 37.41 59.72 -10.52
CA GLN A 12 36.13 59.03 -10.72
C GLN A 12 36.29 57.84 -11.67
N LYS A 13 36.44 56.62 -11.13
CA LYS A 13 36.24 55.39 -11.90
C LYS A 13 34.82 55.39 -12.46
N ARG A 14 34.69 55.40 -13.80
CA ARG A 14 33.41 55.24 -14.52
C ARG A 14 32.61 54.11 -13.88
N GLN A 15 31.49 54.46 -13.24
CA GLN A 15 30.59 53.49 -12.64
C GLN A 15 30.03 52.63 -13.78
N ARG A 16 30.49 51.38 -13.88
CA ARG A 16 30.04 50.41 -14.89
C ARG A 16 28.55 50.15 -14.67
N VAL A 17 27.71 50.79 -15.48
CA VAL A 17 26.27 50.54 -15.52
C VAL A 17 26.05 49.07 -15.87
N ARG A 18 25.78 48.24 -14.86
CA ARG A 18 25.38 46.84 -15.06
C ARG A 18 23.93 46.83 -15.52
N LEU A 19 23.71 46.52 -16.79
CA LEU A 19 22.38 46.19 -17.32
C LEU A 19 21.83 44.98 -16.55
N ARG A 20 20.76 45.17 -15.76
CA ARG A 20 20.09 44.09 -15.02
C ARG A 20 19.73 42.94 -15.98
N GLY A 21 20.06 41.71 -15.58
CA GLY A 21 19.78 40.49 -16.36
C GLY A 21 20.83 40.11 -17.41
N THR A 22 21.98 40.80 -17.46
CA THR A 22 23.12 40.43 -18.33
C THR A 22 24.32 39.93 -17.53
N LYS A 23 25.07 38.98 -18.09
CA LYS A 23 26.32 38.43 -17.54
C LYS A 23 27.41 38.42 -18.60
N HIS A 24 28.66 38.39 -18.15
CA HIS A 24 29.76 38.01 -19.04
C HIS A 24 29.60 36.54 -19.43
N ALA A 25 29.70 36.24 -20.72
CA ALA A 25 29.70 34.86 -21.17
C ALA A 25 31.06 34.24 -20.85
N ASN A 26 31.05 33.03 -20.29
CA ASN A 26 32.26 32.21 -20.30
C ASN A 26 32.47 31.64 -21.70
N GLU A 27 33.68 31.13 -21.96
CA GLU A 27 34.07 30.63 -23.28
C GLU A 27 33.12 29.54 -23.80
N ALA A 28 32.69 28.61 -22.93
CA ALA A 28 31.74 27.55 -23.28
C ALA A 28 30.38 28.11 -23.72
N THR A 29 29.84 29.10 -23.01
CA THR A 29 28.55 29.75 -23.36
C THR A 29 28.67 30.49 -24.69
N ALA A 30 29.77 31.22 -24.90
CA ALA A 30 30.01 31.95 -26.14
C ALA A 30 30.13 31.00 -27.35
N LYS A 31 30.90 29.90 -27.21
CA LYS A 31 31.02 28.86 -28.24
C LYS A 31 29.68 28.21 -28.55
N LYS A 32 28.89 27.86 -27.53
CA LYS A 32 27.54 27.29 -27.72
C LYS A 32 26.62 28.26 -28.47
N LEU A 33 26.54 29.51 -28.05
CA LEU A 33 25.71 30.52 -28.71
C LEU A 33 26.13 30.76 -30.15
N LYS A 34 27.43 30.84 -30.42
CA LYS A 34 27.95 30.95 -31.79
C LYS A 34 27.51 29.79 -32.67
N LYS A 35 27.56 28.56 -32.15
CA LYS A 35 27.09 27.35 -32.84
C LYS A 35 25.58 27.37 -33.10
N ASP A 36 24.78 27.69 -32.09
CA ASP A 36 23.31 27.69 -32.21
C ASP A 36 22.83 28.83 -33.14
N LEU A 37 23.42 30.03 -33.05
CA LEU A 37 23.14 31.14 -33.96
C LEU A 37 23.62 30.86 -35.40
N GLY A 38 24.75 30.18 -35.58
CA GLY A 38 25.20 29.74 -36.90
C GLY A 38 24.18 28.82 -37.56
N ARG A 39 23.72 27.80 -36.84
CA ARG A 39 22.66 26.89 -37.31
C ARG A 39 21.35 27.62 -37.64
N LEU A 40 20.99 28.61 -36.81
CA LEU A 40 19.83 29.45 -37.05
C LEU A 40 19.97 30.26 -38.34
N LEU A 41 21.15 30.81 -38.63
CA LEU A 41 21.38 31.58 -39.86
C LEU A 41 21.39 30.68 -41.11
N ASP A 42 21.98 29.49 -41.00
CA ASP A 42 22.10 28.53 -42.10
C ASP A 42 20.72 28.04 -42.55
N ASN A 43 19.93 27.50 -41.61
CA ASN A 43 18.57 27.00 -41.88
C ASN A 43 17.54 27.57 -40.89
N PRO A 44 17.06 28.80 -41.09
CA PRO A 44 16.12 29.43 -40.17
C PRO A 44 14.77 28.71 -40.06
N TYR A 45 14.29 28.08 -41.15
CA TYR A 45 13.00 27.37 -41.15
C TYR A 45 13.00 26.17 -40.20
N SER A 46 14.12 25.46 -40.07
CA SER A 46 14.27 24.36 -39.11
C SER A 46 14.12 24.77 -37.64
N HIS A 47 14.14 26.08 -37.34
CA HIS A 47 13.99 26.61 -35.99
C HIS A 47 12.56 27.07 -35.67
N LEU A 48 11.62 26.83 -36.59
CA LEU A 48 10.22 27.21 -36.48
C LEU A 48 9.34 25.95 -36.36
N PRO A 49 8.15 26.05 -35.74
CA PRO A 49 7.23 24.93 -35.72
C PRO A 49 6.69 24.66 -37.13
N GLU A 50 6.59 23.40 -37.49
CA GLU A 50 5.85 22.97 -38.67
C GLU A 50 4.35 23.05 -38.40
N MET A 51 3.61 23.69 -39.30
CA MET A 51 2.16 23.83 -39.17
C MET A 51 1.46 22.63 -39.84
N LEU A 52 1.00 21.66 -39.04
CA LEU A 52 0.33 20.46 -39.54
C LEU A 52 -1.13 20.70 -39.89
N TRP A 53 -1.78 21.65 -39.20
CA TRP A 53 -3.18 21.94 -39.42
C TRP A 53 -3.41 22.70 -40.73
N LYS A 54 -4.20 22.09 -41.62
CA LYS A 54 -4.56 22.63 -42.95
C LYS A 54 -5.98 23.20 -43.02
N GLY A 55 -6.67 23.30 -41.88
CA GLY A 55 -8.04 23.79 -41.80
C GLY A 55 -8.18 25.30 -42.00
N LYS A 56 -9.41 25.80 -41.85
CA LYS A 56 -9.73 27.24 -41.83
C LYS A 56 -10.40 27.60 -40.51
N MET A 57 -10.05 28.75 -39.94
CA MET A 57 -10.73 29.22 -38.72
C MET A 57 -12.16 29.64 -39.06
N ARG A 58 -13.02 29.71 -38.04
CA ARG A 58 -14.37 30.28 -38.18
C ARG A 58 -14.31 31.64 -38.89
N TRP A 59 -15.25 31.88 -39.80
CA TRP A 59 -15.33 33.09 -40.62
C TRP A 59 -14.16 33.30 -41.60
N GLY A 60 -13.42 32.24 -41.95
CA GLY A 60 -12.33 32.32 -42.94
C GLY A 60 -11.10 33.10 -42.46
N ARG A 61 -10.98 33.35 -41.16
CA ARG A 61 -9.80 34.03 -40.59
C ARG A 61 -8.55 33.17 -40.76
N THR A 62 -7.41 33.79 -41.03
CA THR A 62 -6.10 33.11 -40.93
C THR A 62 -5.80 32.85 -39.46
N ASP A 63 -5.31 31.65 -39.13
CA ASP A 63 -4.91 31.31 -37.77
C ASP A 63 -3.71 32.17 -37.32
N PRO A 64 -3.57 32.40 -36.01
CA PRO A 64 -2.54 33.29 -35.49
C PRO A 64 -1.11 32.79 -35.76
N VAL A 65 -0.89 31.47 -35.88
CA VAL A 65 0.44 30.88 -36.08
C VAL A 65 0.90 31.12 -37.52
N THR A 66 0.07 30.80 -38.51
CA THR A 66 0.34 31.09 -39.92
C THR A 66 0.58 32.58 -40.16
N LYS A 67 -0.15 33.46 -39.46
CA LYS A 67 0.08 34.91 -39.55
C LYS A 67 1.48 35.29 -39.06
N THR A 68 1.92 34.74 -37.93
CA THR A 68 3.28 34.96 -37.40
C THR A 68 4.33 34.35 -38.34
N LEU A 69 4.16 33.10 -38.80
CA LEU A 69 5.08 32.43 -39.72
C LEU A 69 5.28 33.23 -41.02
N LYS A 70 4.23 33.85 -41.57
CA LYS A 70 4.34 34.77 -42.73
C LYS A 70 5.18 36.01 -42.43
N GLU A 71 5.15 36.54 -41.21
CA GLU A 71 6.02 37.65 -40.80
C GLU A 71 7.47 37.19 -40.59
N LEU A 72 7.69 35.95 -40.14
CA LEU A 72 9.02 35.34 -40.01
C LEU A 72 9.64 35.07 -41.39
N ASP A 73 8.85 34.61 -42.36
CA ASP A 73 9.29 34.38 -43.74
C ASP A 73 9.89 35.66 -44.38
N LYS A 74 9.29 36.83 -44.13
CA LYS A 74 9.83 38.13 -44.56
C LYS A 74 11.21 38.42 -43.96
N ILE A 75 11.44 37.98 -42.71
CA ILE A 75 12.73 38.13 -42.02
C ILE A 75 13.75 37.17 -42.61
N ILE A 76 13.37 35.91 -42.84
CA ILE A 76 14.23 34.89 -43.44
C ILE A 76 14.74 35.34 -44.82
N LYS A 77 13.84 35.87 -45.67
CA LYS A 77 14.18 36.43 -46.99
C LYS A 77 15.19 37.59 -46.94
N LYS A 78 15.33 38.24 -45.78
CA LYS A 78 16.22 39.38 -45.55
C LYS A 78 17.27 39.09 -44.48
N LYS A 79 17.60 37.81 -44.24
CA LYS A 79 18.46 37.38 -43.14
C LYS A 79 19.89 37.96 -43.18
N TYR A 80 20.36 38.44 -44.33
CA TYR A 80 21.67 39.08 -44.49
C TYR A 80 21.62 40.63 -44.52
N ASP A 81 20.44 41.25 -44.51
CA ASP A 81 20.29 42.72 -44.51
C ASP A 81 20.26 43.25 -43.07
N THR A 82 21.43 43.42 -42.47
CA THR A 82 21.59 43.86 -41.06
C THR A 82 20.94 45.22 -40.78
N LYS A 83 20.98 46.15 -41.74
CA LYS A 83 20.32 47.46 -41.62
C LYS A 83 18.80 47.32 -41.55
N TRP A 84 18.22 46.47 -42.38
CA TRP A 84 16.78 46.21 -42.34
C TRP A 84 16.38 45.46 -41.06
N LEU A 85 17.15 44.45 -40.65
CA LEU A 85 16.93 43.70 -39.41
C LEU A 85 16.96 44.60 -38.18
N SER A 86 17.91 45.55 -38.12
CA SER A 86 18.03 46.51 -37.03
C SER A 86 16.78 47.40 -36.90
N LYS A 87 16.22 47.87 -38.03
CA LYS A 87 14.93 48.59 -38.03
C LYS A 87 13.77 47.69 -37.60
N ARG A 88 13.75 46.44 -38.07
CA ARG A 88 12.66 45.49 -37.81
C ARG A 88 12.58 45.09 -36.33
N MET A 89 13.72 44.80 -35.69
CA MET A 89 13.75 44.42 -34.27
C MET A 89 13.38 45.58 -33.33
N MET A 90 13.56 46.83 -33.77
CA MET A 90 13.22 48.06 -33.03
C MET A 90 11.83 48.63 -33.38
N ALA A 91 11.05 47.95 -34.22
CA ALA A 91 9.75 48.47 -34.65
C ALA A 91 8.79 48.66 -33.45
N LYS A 92 8.15 49.83 -33.35
CA LYS A 92 7.19 50.14 -32.27
C LYS A 92 5.95 49.24 -32.29
N ARG A 93 5.52 48.82 -33.48
CA ARG A 93 4.39 47.92 -33.71
C ARG A 93 4.86 46.70 -34.51
N GLY A 94 4.18 45.58 -34.31
CA GLY A 94 4.46 44.35 -35.05
C GLY A 94 4.26 43.11 -34.17
N ASP A 95 4.38 41.95 -34.81
CA ASP A 95 4.34 40.67 -34.13
C ASP A 95 5.55 40.54 -33.15
N PRO A 96 5.31 40.27 -31.85
CA PRO A 96 6.40 40.19 -30.87
C PRO A 96 7.40 39.06 -31.13
N VAL A 97 6.96 37.93 -31.68
CA VAL A 97 7.84 36.81 -32.07
C VAL A 97 8.69 37.24 -33.25
N ALA A 98 8.11 37.91 -34.24
CA ALA A 98 8.86 38.45 -35.38
C ALA A 98 9.91 39.49 -34.98
N LYS A 99 9.62 40.36 -34.00
CA LYS A 99 10.63 41.29 -33.46
C LYS A 99 11.79 40.55 -32.80
N ALA A 100 11.49 39.56 -31.96
CA ALA A 100 12.51 38.74 -31.31
C ALA A 100 13.33 37.95 -32.34
N PHE A 101 12.68 37.35 -33.33
CA PHE A 101 13.34 36.62 -34.41
C PHE A 101 14.26 37.51 -35.25
N ALA A 102 13.83 38.72 -35.61
CA ALA A 102 14.70 39.70 -36.27
C ALA A 102 15.93 40.06 -35.42
N GLY A 103 15.77 40.19 -34.10
CA GLY A 103 16.87 40.40 -33.17
C GLY A 103 17.83 39.20 -33.10
N SER A 104 17.31 37.97 -33.08
CA SER A 104 18.11 36.75 -33.10
C SER A 104 18.88 36.59 -34.41
N ILE A 105 18.24 36.80 -35.56
CA ILE A 105 18.91 36.76 -36.88
C ILE A 105 19.95 37.88 -37.01
N HIS A 106 19.68 39.08 -36.46
CA HIS A 106 20.69 40.12 -36.37
C HIS A 106 21.88 39.69 -35.52
N ALA A 107 21.65 39.01 -34.38
CA ALA A 107 22.71 38.51 -33.51
C ALA A 107 23.61 37.47 -34.20
N CYS A 108 23.11 36.74 -35.20
CA CYS A 108 23.90 35.79 -35.97
C CYS A 108 25.09 36.42 -36.72
N HIS A 109 25.06 37.73 -36.95
CA HIS A 109 26.13 38.48 -37.64
C HIS A 109 27.17 39.07 -36.68
N ASP A 110 27.02 38.87 -35.37
CA ASP A 110 28.01 39.31 -34.39
C ASP A 110 29.21 38.37 -34.38
N GLU A 111 30.43 38.92 -34.32
CA GLU A 111 31.67 38.13 -34.31
C GLU A 111 31.97 37.54 -32.92
N ASP A 112 31.66 38.31 -31.86
CA ASP A 112 31.97 38.03 -30.46
C ASP A 112 30.77 38.20 -29.51
N PHE A 113 30.62 37.26 -28.57
CA PHE A 113 29.53 37.22 -27.59
C PHE A 113 30.01 37.43 -26.15
N THR A 114 30.61 38.58 -25.86
CA THR A 114 31.20 38.87 -24.53
C THR A 114 30.17 39.12 -23.42
N THR A 115 28.98 39.61 -23.78
CA THR A 115 27.89 39.93 -22.84
C THR A 115 26.59 39.30 -23.31
N VAL A 116 25.97 38.48 -22.46
CA VAL A 116 24.77 37.71 -22.78
C VAL A 116 23.68 37.94 -21.72
N GLY A 117 22.42 37.86 -22.13
CA GLY A 117 21.28 37.77 -21.22
C GLY A 117 21.23 36.40 -20.55
N LYS A 118 20.66 36.36 -19.33
CA LYS A 118 20.31 35.10 -18.64
C LYS A 118 18.79 35.03 -18.51
N PHE A 119 18.19 34.03 -19.13
CA PHE A 119 16.78 33.67 -18.93
C PHE A 119 16.70 32.49 -17.96
N SER A 120 15.70 32.52 -17.08
CA SER A 120 15.40 31.43 -16.15
C SER A 120 13.90 31.39 -15.90
N SER A 121 13.31 30.21 -16.02
CA SER A 121 11.91 29.90 -15.76
C SER A 121 11.84 28.54 -15.08
N ALA A 122 10.91 28.37 -14.14
CA ALA A 122 10.66 27.06 -13.53
C ALA A 122 10.13 26.07 -14.59
N SER A 123 9.23 26.52 -15.46
CA SER A 123 8.56 25.69 -16.47
C SER A 123 9.37 25.54 -17.76
N PHE A 124 10.22 26.50 -18.11
CA PHE A 124 10.99 26.44 -19.36
C PHE A 124 12.49 26.25 -19.16
N GLY A 125 12.96 26.14 -17.91
CA GLY A 125 14.38 26.02 -17.60
C GLY A 125 15.15 27.32 -17.80
N SER A 126 16.47 27.20 -17.96
CA SER A 126 17.36 28.36 -18.06
C SER A 126 18.24 28.30 -19.30
N ALA A 127 18.51 29.48 -19.87
CA ALA A 127 19.41 29.62 -21.00
C ALA A 127 20.09 30.99 -21.02
N SER A 128 21.25 31.03 -21.66
CA SER A 128 21.89 32.29 -22.03
C SER A 128 21.49 32.64 -23.45
N PHE A 129 21.41 33.93 -23.78
CA PHE A 129 21.03 34.40 -25.12
C PHE A 129 21.64 35.78 -25.39
N VAL A 130 21.77 36.14 -26.65
CA VAL A 130 22.23 37.46 -27.07
C VAL A 130 21.05 38.41 -27.08
N ARG A 131 21.17 39.51 -26.32
CA ARG A 131 20.13 40.54 -26.27
C ARG A 131 20.31 41.50 -27.46
N ARG A 132 19.36 41.46 -28.40
CA ARG A 132 19.27 42.38 -29.54
C ARG A 132 17.84 42.86 -29.74
N GLY A 133 17.69 44.15 -29.97
CA GLY A 133 16.41 44.80 -30.23
C GLY A 133 15.46 44.86 -29.03
N ASP A 134 14.20 45.19 -29.33
CA ASP A 134 13.10 45.34 -28.36
C ASP A 134 12.17 44.11 -28.34
N GLY A 135 12.68 42.94 -28.73
CA GLY A 135 11.96 41.67 -28.59
C GLY A 135 11.84 41.25 -27.13
N LYS A 136 10.78 40.49 -26.78
CA LYS A 136 10.66 39.91 -25.44
C LYS A 136 11.86 39.00 -25.16
N GLN A 137 12.47 39.14 -23.97
CA GLN A 137 13.67 38.40 -23.60
C GLN A 137 13.49 36.87 -23.63
N GLY A 138 12.35 36.37 -23.13
CA GLY A 138 12.03 34.94 -23.21
C GLY A 138 11.96 34.43 -24.65
N TYR A 139 11.43 35.22 -25.58
CA TYR A 139 11.31 34.81 -26.98
C TYR A 139 12.67 34.76 -27.66
N LEU A 140 13.55 35.74 -27.38
CA LEU A 140 14.95 35.68 -27.81
C LEU A 140 15.64 34.42 -27.26
N ALA A 141 15.43 34.11 -25.98
CA ALA A 141 16.01 32.91 -25.36
C ALA A 141 15.54 31.62 -26.05
N GLY A 142 14.24 31.47 -26.30
CA GLY A 142 13.69 30.30 -26.98
C GLY A 142 14.17 30.15 -28.43
N LEU A 143 14.13 31.24 -29.21
CA LEU A 143 14.53 31.23 -30.63
C LEU A 143 16.03 30.97 -30.83
N GLN A 144 16.89 31.43 -29.91
CA GLN A 144 18.34 31.23 -30.00
C GLN A 144 18.82 29.90 -29.41
N ASN A 145 18.00 29.22 -28.61
CA ASN A 145 18.32 27.94 -27.97
C ASN A 145 17.40 26.83 -28.48
N TYR A 146 17.19 26.75 -29.80
CA TYR A 146 16.24 25.82 -30.41
C TYR A 146 16.53 24.33 -30.10
N SER A 147 17.78 23.98 -29.79
CA SER A 147 18.15 22.62 -29.36
C SER A 147 17.52 22.18 -28.03
N ASN A 148 16.99 23.13 -27.24
CA ASN A 148 16.25 22.82 -26.02
C ASN A 148 14.75 22.70 -26.34
N VAL A 149 14.23 21.46 -26.24
CA VAL A 149 12.84 21.09 -26.59
C VAL A 149 11.78 21.89 -25.83
N THR A 150 12.05 22.28 -24.59
CA THR A 150 11.09 23.06 -23.80
C THR A 150 11.21 24.54 -24.13
N LEU A 151 12.42 25.12 -24.12
CA LEU A 151 12.63 26.56 -24.34
C LEU A 151 12.16 27.03 -25.72
N ARG A 152 12.32 26.21 -26.76
CA ARG A 152 11.96 26.62 -28.13
C ARG A 152 10.46 26.85 -28.33
N MET A 153 9.62 26.34 -27.43
CA MET A 153 8.18 26.58 -27.43
C MET A 153 7.80 27.94 -26.85
N LEU A 154 8.65 28.53 -26.01
CA LEU A 154 8.36 29.78 -25.28
C LEU A 154 7.87 30.96 -26.15
N PRO A 155 8.35 31.18 -27.38
CA PRO A 155 7.81 32.23 -28.25
C PRO A 155 6.33 32.08 -28.60
N TRP A 156 5.79 30.87 -28.46
CA TRP A 156 4.46 30.47 -28.93
C TRP A 156 3.41 30.41 -27.82
N GLU A 157 3.77 30.78 -26.59
CA GLU A 157 2.88 30.75 -25.42
C GLU A 157 1.59 31.57 -25.63
N GLU A 158 1.68 32.73 -26.26
CA GLU A 158 0.53 33.59 -26.55
C GLU A 158 -0.36 33.01 -27.66
N HIS A 159 0.19 32.18 -28.55
CA HIS A 159 -0.58 31.42 -29.53
C HIS A 159 -1.31 30.27 -28.85
N ALA A 160 -0.66 29.60 -27.89
CA ALA A 160 -1.29 28.54 -27.11
C ALA A 160 -2.46 29.05 -26.26
N LYS A 161 -2.32 30.22 -25.63
CA LYS A 161 -3.42 30.92 -24.94
C LYS A 161 -4.61 31.26 -25.86
N ARG A 162 -4.41 31.24 -27.18
CA ARG A 162 -5.46 31.44 -28.19
C ARG A 162 -6.02 30.13 -28.74
N GLY A 163 -5.75 29.01 -28.07
CA GLY A 163 -6.26 27.69 -28.40
C GLY A 163 -5.48 26.98 -29.51
N MET A 164 -4.16 27.18 -29.57
CA MET A 164 -3.28 26.47 -30.52
C MET A 164 -2.40 25.47 -29.76
N TYR A 165 -2.26 24.26 -30.27
CA TYR A 165 -1.46 23.22 -29.67
C TYR A 165 -0.09 23.12 -30.35
N PHE A 166 0.94 22.93 -29.54
CA PHE A 166 2.32 22.74 -29.99
C PHE A 166 2.94 21.53 -29.28
N PHE A 167 3.71 20.74 -30.03
CA PHE A 167 4.37 19.54 -29.53
C PHE A 167 5.83 19.54 -29.95
N SER A 168 6.72 19.14 -29.05
CA SER A 168 8.15 19.42 -29.16
C SER A 168 9.00 18.25 -28.65
N TRP A 169 9.74 17.59 -29.54
CA TRP A 169 10.63 16.45 -29.25
C TRP A 169 11.98 16.57 -29.96
N LYS A 170 12.94 15.67 -29.72
CA LYS A 170 14.27 15.76 -30.37
C LYS A 170 14.22 15.73 -31.90
N GLY A 171 13.22 15.04 -32.47
CA GLY A 171 13.04 14.88 -33.91
C GLY A 171 12.25 15.99 -34.61
N GLY A 172 11.43 16.75 -33.88
CA GLY A 172 10.52 17.71 -34.51
C GLY A 172 9.87 18.70 -33.56
N PHE A 173 9.34 19.79 -34.12
CA PHE A 173 8.56 20.80 -33.42
C PHE A 173 7.39 21.19 -34.30
N VAL A 174 6.16 20.96 -33.84
CA VAL A 174 4.97 21.12 -34.68
C VAL A 174 3.88 21.90 -33.98
N CYS A 175 2.96 22.45 -34.77
CA CYS A 175 1.70 23.02 -34.35
C CYS A 175 0.55 22.29 -35.04
N THR A 176 -0.34 21.69 -34.24
CA THR A 176 -1.55 20.97 -34.71
C THR A 176 -2.75 21.91 -34.80
N GLY A 177 -2.53 23.22 -34.69
CA GLY A 177 -3.62 24.20 -34.71
C GLY A 177 -4.54 24.04 -33.49
N PRO A 178 -5.87 24.13 -33.67
CA PRO A 178 -6.81 23.92 -32.56
C PRO A 178 -7.06 22.44 -32.24
N ASP A 179 -6.42 21.50 -32.94
CA ASP A 179 -6.55 20.06 -32.70
C ASP A 179 -5.65 19.64 -31.53
N PRO A 180 -6.22 19.13 -30.42
CA PRO A 180 -5.45 18.65 -29.27
C PRO A 180 -4.72 17.33 -29.53
N SER A 181 -4.95 16.66 -30.66
CA SER A 181 -4.38 15.34 -30.95
C SER A 181 -2.86 15.42 -31.11
N PRO A 182 -2.07 14.77 -30.22
CA PRO A 182 -0.62 14.79 -30.32
C PRO A 182 -0.11 13.98 -31.52
N PRO A 183 1.03 14.35 -32.13
CA PRO A 183 1.71 13.51 -33.11
C PRO A 183 2.24 12.21 -32.50
N GLU A 184 2.21 11.10 -33.24
CA GLU A 184 2.77 9.80 -32.80
C GLU A 184 4.25 9.92 -32.44
N GLU A 185 5.04 10.60 -33.27
CA GLU A 185 6.48 10.79 -33.05
C GLU A 185 6.80 11.51 -31.73
N TRP A 186 5.89 12.38 -31.27
CA TRP A 186 6.03 13.03 -29.97
C TRP A 186 5.78 12.03 -28.83
N ILE A 187 4.75 11.19 -28.94
CA ILE A 187 4.46 10.15 -27.93
C ILE A 187 5.66 9.20 -27.85
N GLU A 188 6.17 8.73 -28.99
CA GLU A 188 7.34 7.84 -29.04
C GLU A 188 8.58 8.46 -28.39
N ASP A 189 8.90 9.73 -28.67
CA ASP A 189 10.04 10.41 -28.03
C ASP A 189 9.83 10.54 -26.51
N VAL A 190 8.64 10.94 -26.06
CA VAL A 190 8.31 11.04 -24.64
C VAL A 190 8.46 9.68 -23.96
N MET A 191 7.92 8.59 -24.53
CA MET A 191 8.06 7.25 -23.96
C MET A 191 9.53 6.84 -23.89
N SER A 192 10.30 7.06 -24.97
CA SER A 192 11.71 6.66 -25.08
C SER A 192 12.64 7.33 -24.06
N ARG A 193 12.29 8.56 -23.64
CA ARG A 193 13.11 9.38 -22.74
C ARG A 193 12.50 9.50 -21.34
N SER A 194 11.36 8.85 -21.11
CA SER A 194 10.74 8.75 -19.80
C SER A 194 11.59 7.89 -18.87
N ARG A 195 11.28 7.91 -17.56
CA ARG A 195 11.93 7.03 -16.58
C ARG A 195 11.45 5.58 -16.66
N PHE A 196 10.32 5.33 -17.35
CA PHE A 196 9.74 4.00 -17.49
C PHE A 196 10.31 3.31 -18.72
N LYS A 197 10.38 1.98 -18.66
CA LYS A 197 10.63 1.14 -19.83
C LYS A 197 9.28 0.69 -20.36
N PHE A 198 9.04 0.97 -21.63
CA PHE A 198 7.80 0.61 -22.29
C PHE A 198 8.04 -0.44 -23.37
N LYS A 199 7.21 -1.49 -23.37
CA LYS A 199 6.96 -2.34 -24.54
C LYS A 199 5.89 -1.67 -25.40
N ASN A 200 6.04 -1.73 -26.73
CA ASN A 200 5.06 -1.21 -27.68
C ASN A 200 4.35 -2.37 -28.38
N VAL A 201 3.03 -2.33 -28.39
CA VAL A 201 2.18 -3.31 -29.07
C VAL A 201 1.17 -2.56 -29.93
N GLU A 202 0.87 -3.08 -31.11
CA GLU A 202 -0.16 -2.53 -31.99
C GLU A 202 -1.44 -3.35 -31.83
N HIS A 203 -2.55 -2.66 -31.57
CA HIS A 203 -3.86 -3.28 -31.41
C HIS A 203 -4.91 -2.40 -32.07
N GLU A 204 -5.73 -2.97 -32.95
CA GLU A 204 -6.76 -2.25 -33.72
C GLU A 204 -6.25 -0.99 -34.48
N GLY A 205 -4.99 -1.00 -34.90
CA GLY A 205 -4.35 0.12 -35.60
C GLY A 205 -3.95 1.30 -34.68
N ALA A 206 -4.05 1.12 -33.36
CA ALA A 206 -3.52 2.04 -32.36
C ALA A 206 -2.27 1.46 -31.69
N LYS A 207 -1.29 2.32 -31.41
CA LYS A 207 -0.11 1.97 -30.61
C LYS A 207 -0.46 2.02 -29.12
N ILE A 208 -0.09 0.96 -28.42
CA ILE A 208 -0.23 0.80 -26.98
C ILE A 208 1.15 0.62 -26.38
N TRP A 209 1.52 1.49 -25.43
CA TRP A 209 2.77 1.38 -24.67
C TRP A 209 2.45 0.86 -23.28
N LEU A 210 3.08 -0.23 -22.86
CA LEU A 210 2.85 -0.85 -21.55
C LEU A 210 4.17 -0.96 -20.80
N THR A 211 4.16 -0.79 -19.48
CA THR A 211 5.30 -1.17 -18.65
C THR A 211 5.41 -2.69 -18.52
N ASP A 212 6.58 -3.19 -18.11
CA ASP A 212 6.85 -4.65 -18.06
C ASP A 212 5.95 -5.40 -17.06
N ASP A 213 5.40 -4.70 -16.06
CA ASP A 213 4.50 -5.22 -15.03
C ASP A 213 3.01 -5.28 -15.46
N VAL A 214 2.69 -5.00 -16.72
CA VAL A 214 1.31 -5.05 -17.25
C VAL A 214 1.26 -5.81 -18.57
N GLU A 215 0.29 -6.72 -18.70
CA GLU A 215 0.01 -7.44 -19.96
C GLU A 215 -1.18 -6.84 -20.72
N LEU A 216 -1.15 -6.96 -22.06
CA LEU A 216 -2.16 -6.35 -22.92
C LEU A 216 -3.54 -6.95 -22.68
N GLU A 217 -3.64 -8.27 -22.56
CA GLU A 217 -4.89 -8.98 -22.30
C GLU A 217 -5.57 -8.49 -21.02
N SER A 218 -4.77 -8.22 -19.99
CA SER A 218 -5.22 -7.73 -18.70
C SER A 218 -5.77 -6.30 -18.78
N VAL A 219 -5.18 -5.46 -19.64
CA VAL A 219 -5.70 -4.11 -19.94
C VAL A 219 -7.00 -4.17 -20.73
N LEU A 220 -7.09 -5.06 -21.72
CA LEU A 220 -8.29 -5.20 -22.55
C LEU A 220 -9.47 -5.79 -21.78
N ALA A 221 -9.19 -6.66 -20.80
CA ALA A 221 -10.20 -7.28 -19.96
C ALA A 221 -10.54 -6.48 -18.69
N ASP A 222 -9.87 -5.34 -18.45
CA ASP A 222 -9.89 -4.59 -17.17
C ASP A 222 -9.67 -5.51 -15.94
N LYS A 223 -8.82 -6.53 -16.10
CA LYS A 223 -8.50 -7.55 -15.09
C LYS A 223 -6.99 -7.58 -14.87
N VAL A 224 -6.50 -6.81 -13.89
CA VAL A 224 -5.08 -6.77 -13.52
C VAL A 224 -4.93 -7.04 -12.03
N ASP A 225 -3.97 -7.92 -11.68
CA ASP A 225 -3.72 -8.36 -10.31
C ASP A 225 -3.25 -7.23 -9.38
N ASP A 226 -2.38 -6.32 -9.85
CA ASP A 226 -1.79 -5.27 -9.01
C ASP A 226 -2.21 -3.83 -9.38
N GLY A 227 -3.04 -3.68 -10.41
CA GLY A 227 -3.61 -2.42 -10.89
C GLY A 227 -2.68 -1.59 -11.78
N PHE A 228 -3.28 -0.63 -12.50
CA PHE A 228 -2.58 0.20 -13.48
C PHE A 228 -3.25 1.55 -13.68
N ILE A 229 -2.52 2.48 -14.31
CA ILE A 229 -3.02 3.74 -14.83
C ILE A 229 -3.00 3.71 -16.34
N LYS A 230 -4.11 4.11 -16.97
CA LYS A 230 -4.30 4.20 -18.41
C LYS A 230 -4.39 5.66 -18.85
N PHE A 231 -3.61 6.00 -19.86
CA PHE A 231 -3.60 7.29 -20.53
C PHE A 231 -4.13 7.10 -21.95
N THR A 232 -5.28 7.70 -22.25
CA THR A 232 -5.93 7.62 -23.57
C THR A 232 -5.76 8.95 -24.28
N PHE A 233 -4.84 9.04 -25.25
CA PHE A 233 -4.58 10.27 -25.99
C PHE A 233 -5.66 10.52 -27.05
N LYS A 234 -5.94 11.80 -27.36
CA LYS A 234 -6.96 12.17 -28.37
C LYS A 234 -6.66 11.67 -29.79
N ASN A 235 -5.40 11.29 -30.09
CA ASN A 235 -5.04 10.67 -31.36
C ASN A 235 -5.30 9.15 -31.39
N GLY A 236 -5.82 8.55 -30.31
CA GLY A 236 -6.13 7.11 -30.18
C GLY A 236 -5.01 6.27 -29.55
N SER A 237 -3.81 6.83 -29.38
CA SER A 237 -2.69 6.16 -28.70
C SER A 237 -2.98 5.92 -27.21
N MET A 238 -2.49 4.82 -26.65
CA MET A 238 -2.68 4.49 -25.24
C MET A 238 -1.37 4.20 -24.52
N VAL A 239 -1.16 4.81 -23.35
CA VAL A 239 -0.03 4.49 -22.48
C VAL A 239 -0.54 3.89 -21.18
N VAL A 240 0.02 2.76 -20.77
CA VAL A 240 -0.38 2.03 -19.57
C VAL A 240 0.83 1.86 -18.65
N ILE A 241 0.66 2.25 -17.39
CA ILE A 241 1.70 2.19 -16.36
C ILE A 241 1.16 1.37 -15.20
N GLY A 242 1.79 0.23 -14.92
CA GLY A 242 1.46 -0.61 -13.76
C GLY A 242 1.87 0.05 -12.45
N PHE A 243 1.19 -0.32 -11.37
CA PHE A 243 1.42 0.26 -10.05
C PHE A 243 2.81 -0.03 -9.50
N GLU A 244 3.43 -1.17 -9.81
CA GLU A 244 4.79 -1.50 -9.38
C GLU A 244 5.82 -0.59 -10.06
N SER A 245 5.68 -0.41 -11.37
CA SER A 245 6.49 0.56 -12.11
C SER A 245 6.34 1.97 -11.53
N LEU A 246 5.11 2.37 -11.17
CA LEU A 246 4.83 3.71 -10.63
C LEU A 246 5.52 3.97 -9.28
N LYS A 247 5.56 2.96 -8.40
CA LYS A 247 6.26 3.02 -7.08
C LYS A 247 7.77 3.13 -7.24
N SER A 248 8.33 2.46 -8.24
CA SER A 248 9.77 2.53 -8.54
C SER A 248 10.16 3.93 -9.04
N GLY A 249 11.33 4.44 -8.69
CA GLY A 249 11.85 5.72 -9.21
C GLY A 249 12.70 6.50 -8.21
N ASP A 250 13.71 7.24 -8.71
CA ASP A 250 14.54 8.08 -7.87
C ASP A 250 13.83 9.39 -7.55
N LYS A 251 14.04 9.96 -6.35
CA LYS A 251 13.53 11.29 -5.99
C LYS A 251 13.98 12.42 -6.92
N LYS A 252 15.01 12.18 -7.75
CA LYS A 252 15.56 13.13 -8.72
C LYS A 252 14.89 13.01 -10.10
N ASP A 253 14.17 11.92 -10.35
CA ASP A 253 13.48 11.74 -11.61
C ASP A 253 12.35 12.75 -11.74
N THR A 254 12.17 13.25 -12.96
CA THR A 254 11.02 14.10 -13.27
C THR A 254 9.78 13.21 -13.37
N SER A 255 8.71 13.56 -12.65
CA SER A 255 7.41 12.87 -12.78
C SER A 255 7.00 12.79 -14.25
N PHE A 256 6.35 11.69 -14.63
CA PHE A 256 5.89 11.45 -15.99
C PHE A 256 4.88 12.49 -16.49
N ILE A 257 3.96 12.93 -15.63
CA ILE A 257 3.04 14.05 -15.90
C ILE A 257 3.83 15.32 -16.23
N GLN A 258 4.81 15.66 -15.40
CA GLN A 258 5.65 16.82 -15.63
C GLN A 258 6.46 16.66 -16.93
N HIS A 259 6.97 15.47 -17.19
CA HIS A 259 7.74 15.15 -18.37
C HIS A 259 6.95 15.37 -19.68
N LEU A 260 5.70 14.90 -19.72
CA LEU A 260 4.76 15.16 -20.81
C LEU A 260 4.51 16.67 -20.96
N ALA A 261 4.07 17.32 -19.88
CA ALA A 261 3.67 18.73 -19.89
C ALA A 261 4.79 19.69 -20.34
N LEU A 262 6.05 19.41 -20.01
CA LEU A 262 7.21 20.22 -20.39
C LEU A 262 7.59 20.14 -21.88
N SER A 263 6.92 19.29 -22.66
CA SER A 263 7.21 19.08 -24.08
C SER A 263 6.04 19.47 -25.01
N MET A 264 5.02 20.14 -24.46
CA MET A 264 3.88 20.66 -25.22
C MET A 264 3.44 22.07 -24.77
N LEU A 265 2.62 22.72 -25.59
CA LEU A 265 1.82 23.90 -25.22
C LEU A 265 0.38 23.76 -25.71
N PRO A 266 -0.63 24.23 -24.94
CA PRO A 266 -0.52 24.62 -23.53
C PRO A 266 -0.08 23.43 -22.66
N PRO A 267 0.63 23.64 -21.53
CA PRO A 267 1.09 22.56 -20.66
C PRO A 267 -0.06 22.06 -19.77
N PHE A 268 -1.15 21.61 -20.40
CA PHE A 268 -2.39 21.18 -19.74
C PHE A 268 -2.82 19.82 -20.29
N LEU A 269 -2.40 18.75 -19.63
CA LEU A 269 -2.62 17.37 -20.10
C LEU A 269 -4.09 17.00 -20.29
N PRO A 270 -5.06 17.40 -19.43
CA PRO A 270 -6.47 17.02 -19.61
C PRO A 270 -7.07 17.45 -20.96
N SER A 271 -6.43 18.40 -21.66
CA SER A 271 -6.87 18.77 -23.02
C SER A 271 -6.49 17.77 -24.11
N ILE A 272 -5.49 16.92 -23.88
CA ILE A 272 -4.92 16.02 -24.90
C ILE A 272 -4.97 14.53 -24.52
N VAL A 273 -5.23 14.22 -23.25
CA VAL A 273 -5.24 12.86 -22.72
C VAL A 273 -6.28 12.72 -21.61
N ASP A 274 -7.02 11.62 -21.63
CA ASP A 274 -7.87 11.18 -20.53
C ASP A 274 -7.08 10.17 -19.69
N ILE A 275 -7.12 10.29 -18.36
CA ILE A 275 -6.34 9.46 -17.44
C ILE A 275 -7.30 8.73 -16.51
N ASP A 276 -7.20 7.41 -16.50
CA ASP A 276 -8.00 6.52 -15.67
C ASP A 276 -7.08 5.61 -14.86
N ALA A 277 -7.57 5.10 -13.72
CA ALA A 277 -6.85 4.10 -12.95
C ALA A 277 -7.77 2.94 -12.58
N PHE A 278 -7.22 1.74 -12.66
CA PHE A 278 -7.94 0.48 -12.48
C PHE A 278 -7.22 -0.36 -11.45
N TRP A 279 -7.93 -0.68 -10.37
CA TRP A 279 -7.50 -1.65 -9.37
C TRP A 279 -8.73 -2.17 -8.63
N LYS A 280 -8.77 -3.49 -8.43
CA LYS A 280 -9.73 -4.15 -7.54
C LYS A 280 -8.93 -4.94 -6.50
N PRO A 281 -9.37 -4.98 -5.23
CA PRO A 281 -8.71 -5.85 -4.26
C PRO A 281 -8.86 -7.31 -4.67
N SER A 282 -7.86 -8.13 -4.34
CA SER A 282 -7.94 -9.58 -4.55
C SER A 282 -9.18 -10.14 -3.84
N GLY A 283 -9.83 -11.13 -4.44
CA GLY A 283 -11.08 -11.73 -3.95
C GLY A 283 -12.35 -10.96 -4.31
N TRP A 284 -12.27 -9.71 -4.78
CA TRP A 284 -13.46 -8.96 -5.20
C TRP A 284 -14.18 -9.65 -6.38
N PRO A 285 -15.53 -9.77 -6.36
CA PRO A 285 -16.25 -10.47 -7.42
C PRO A 285 -16.05 -9.81 -8.80
N SER A 286 -15.71 -10.61 -9.81
CA SER A 286 -15.42 -10.09 -11.17
C SER A 286 -16.59 -9.35 -11.79
N ASP A 287 -17.81 -9.81 -11.49
CA ASP A 287 -19.05 -9.35 -12.11
C ASP A 287 -19.72 -8.21 -11.30
N THR A 288 -19.03 -7.74 -10.25
CA THR A 288 -19.50 -6.64 -9.40
C THR A 288 -18.61 -5.42 -9.59
N ASP A 289 -19.25 -4.29 -9.89
CA ASP A 289 -18.59 -3.00 -9.98
C ASP A 289 -18.20 -2.50 -8.58
N LEU A 290 -17.12 -1.72 -8.53
CA LEU A 290 -16.74 -1.03 -7.29
C LEU A 290 -17.79 0.04 -6.95
N PRO A 291 -17.95 0.37 -5.66
CA PRO A 291 -18.83 1.47 -5.23
C PRO A 291 -18.51 2.77 -5.97
N SER A 292 -19.52 3.58 -6.31
CA SER A 292 -19.33 4.81 -7.09
C SER A 292 -18.38 5.80 -6.41
N GLN A 293 -18.38 5.86 -5.08
CA GLN A 293 -17.46 6.66 -4.27
C GLN A 293 -15.98 6.32 -4.52
N SER A 294 -15.69 5.07 -4.90
CA SER A 294 -14.35 4.63 -5.32
C SER A 294 -13.84 5.47 -6.49
N SER A 295 -14.66 5.58 -7.55
CA SER A 295 -14.30 6.33 -8.75
C SER A 295 -14.06 7.82 -8.47
N GLU A 296 -14.87 8.44 -7.59
CA GLU A 296 -14.68 9.83 -7.19
C GLU A 296 -13.38 10.06 -6.43
N GLY A 297 -13.05 9.14 -5.51
CA GLY A 297 -11.82 9.20 -4.73
C GLY A 297 -10.58 9.01 -5.61
N VAL A 298 -10.62 8.04 -6.54
CA VAL A 298 -9.56 7.81 -7.53
C VAL A 298 -9.38 9.03 -8.43
N ASN A 299 -10.46 9.62 -8.95
CA ASN A 299 -10.38 10.82 -9.79
C ASN A 299 -9.73 12.01 -9.06
N LYS A 300 -10.05 12.22 -7.77
CA LYS A 300 -9.40 13.27 -6.95
C LYS A 300 -7.89 13.04 -6.83
N ILE A 301 -7.45 11.79 -6.72
CA ILE A 301 -6.03 11.43 -6.65
C ILE A 301 -5.34 11.71 -7.99
N LEU A 302 -5.96 11.29 -9.10
CA LEU A 302 -5.45 11.54 -10.45
C LEU A 302 -5.37 13.05 -10.75
N ASP A 303 -6.37 13.84 -10.34
CA ASP A 303 -6.36 15.30 -10.47
C ASP A 303 -5.21 15.93 -9.67
N ALA A 304 -4.98 15.47 -8.44
CA ALA A 304 -3.88 15.95 -7.59
C ALA A 304 -2.50 15.61 -8.20
N TRP A 305 -2.35 14.44 -8.80
CA TRP A 305 -1.12 14.04 -9.50
C TRP A 305 -0.92 14.84 -10.80
N GLN A 306 -1.97 15.00 -11.61
CA GLN A 306 -1.94 15.84 -12.82
C GLN A 306 -1.59 17.30 -12.51
N GLY A 307 -2.09 17.81 -11.38
CA GLY A 307 -1.76 19.14 -10.86
C GLY A 307 -0.36 19.27 -10.25
N LEU A 308 0.44 18.19 -10.21
CA LEU A 308 1.75 18.11 -9.56
C LEU A 308 1.72 18.47 -8.06
N VAL A 309 0.59 18.24 -7.40
CA VAL A 309 0.38 18.44 -5.96
C VAL A 309 0.70 17.17 -5.17
N MET A 310 0.64 16.00 -5.83
CA MET A 310 0.98 14.70 -5.27
C MET A 310 2.27 14.14 -5.88
N ASN A 311 3.08 13.46 -5.05
CA ASN A 311 4.24 12.72 -5.52
C ASN A 311 3.81 11.44 -6.27
N GLU A 312 4.34 11.24 -7.47
CA GLU A 312 4.06 10.08 -8.31
C GLU A 312 4.26 8.73 -7.60
N GLY A 313 5.30 8.61 -6.78
CA GLY A 313 5.62 7.34 -6.09
C GLY A 313 4.59 6.90 -5.05
N VAL A 314 3.67 7.79 -4.62
CA VAL A 314 2.60 7.44 -3.66
C VAL A 314 1.24 7.27 -4.32
N VAL A 315 1.11 7.55 -5.62
CA VAL A 315 -0.18 7.56 -6.34
C VAL A 315 -0.84 6.18 -6.30
N ALA A 316 -0.07 5.11 -6.56
CA ALA A 316 -0.60 3.73 -6.53
C ALA A 316 -1.19 3.38 -5.15
N GLN A 317 -0.44 3.67 -4.07
CA GLN A 317 -0.90 3.40 -2.70
C GLN A 317 -2.14 4.24 -2.35
N ALA A 318 -2.16 5.51 -2.74
CA ALA A 318 -3.31 6.38 -2.53
C ALA A 318 -4.56 5.86 -3.26
N ILE A 319 -4.42 5.38 -4.50
CA ILE A 319 -5.52 4.79 -5.27
C ILE A 319 -6.06 3.55 -4.57
N LYS A 320 -5.20 2.56 -4.27
CA LYS A 320 -5.62 1.35 -3.54
C LYS A 320 -6.34 1.70 -2.25
N ARG A 321 -5.80 2.65 -1.50
CA ARG A 321 -6.39 3.08 -0.25
C ARG A 321 -7.78 3.68 -0.43
N SER A 322 -7.95 4.56 -1.41
CA SER A 322 -9.23 5.16 -1.73
C SER A 322 -10.28 4.12 -2.13
N VAL A 323 -9.87 3.08 -2.86
CA VAL A 323 -10.77 1.96 -3.21
C VAL A 323 -11.18 1.20 -1.94
N LEU A 324 -10.23 0.79 -1.09
CA LEU A 324 -10.51 0.06 0.16
C LEU A 324 -11.39 0.86 1.13
N ASP A 325 -11.16 2.17 1.25
CA ASP A 325 -11.97 3.06 2.10
C ASP A 325 -13.41 3.23 1.59
N SER A 326 -13.68 2.89 0.32
CA SER A 326 -15.02 2.98 -0.29
C SER A 326 -15.82 1.68 -0.22
N ILE A 327 -15.22 0.56 0.20
CA ILE A 327 -15.90 -0.74 0.26
C ILE A 327 -16.93 -0.72 1.37
N GLU A 328 -18.17 -1.10 1.04
CA GLU A 328 -19.34 -1.03 1.93
C GLU A 328 -19.73 -2.38 2.53
N SER A 329 -19.15 -3.49 2.08
CA SER A 329 -19.50 -4.83 2.58
C SER A 329 -18.32 -5.80 2.51
N GLY A 330 -18.43 -6.91 3.23
CA GLY A 330 -17.38 -7.92 3.36
C GLY A 330 -16.30 -7.53 4.37
N LEU A 331 -15.28 -8.38 4.45
CA LEU A 331 -14.09 -8.17 5.27
C LEU A 331 -12.91 -7.81 4.39
N ILE A 332 -12.04 -6.94 4.89
CA ILE A 332 -10.78 -6.58 4.25
C ILE A 332 -9.64 -7.09 5.13
N VAL A 333 -8.81 -7.98 4.61
CA VAL A 333 -7.65 -8.54 5.33
C VAL A 333 -6.40 -8.33 4.48
N ASN A 334 -5.41 -7.60 4.99
CA ASN A 334 -4.16 -7.31 4.26
C ASN A 334 -4.39 -6.73 2.86
N SER A 335 -5.35 -5.82 2.71
CA SER A 335 -5.78 -5.23 1.41
C SER A 335 -6.51 -6.19 0.44
N ASN A 336 -6.76 -7.43 0.84
CA ASN A 336 -7.61 -8.37 0.12
C ASN A 336 -9.04 -8.28 0.62
N TRP A 337 -10.01 -8.50 -0.25
CA TRP A 337 -11.41 -8.55 0.10
C TRP A 337 -11.88 -10.00 0.16
N ILE A 338 -12.73 -10.30 1.13
CA ILE A 338 -13.43 -11.59 1.26
C ILE A 338 -14.89 -11.33 1.65
N SER A 339 -15.77 -12.30 1.37
CA SER A 339 -17.21 -12.11 1.61
C SER A 339 -17.55 -11.98 3.10
N GLY A 340 -16.77 -12.63 3.97
CA GLY A 340 -17.01 -12.71 5.41
C GLY A 340 -18.12 -13.70 5.81
N ASN A 341 -18.68 -14.44 4.85
CA ASN A 341 -19.80 -15.37 5.09
C ASN A 341 -19.38 -16.84 5.19
N ASP A 342 -18.16 -17.17 4.77
CA ASP A 342 -17.62 -18.52 4.74
C ASP A 342 -16.40 -18.64 5.64
N TYR A 343 -16.40 -19.64 6.51
CA TYR A 343 -15.32 -19.82 7.48
C TYR A 343 -14.00 -20.16 6.80
N ASP A 344 -14.01 -21.06 5.83
CA ASP A 344 -12.80 -21.51 5.15
C ASP A 344 -12.15 -20.35 4.37
N GLU A 345 -12.96 -19.49 3.75
CA GLU A 345 -12.51 -18.25 3.09
C GLU A 345 -11.81 -17.29 4.07
N VAL A 346 -12.45 -17.01 5.21
CA VAL A 346 -11.88 -16.13 6.25
C VAL A 346 -10.62 -16.74 6.84
N ARG A 347 -10.63 -18.04 7.07
CA ARG A 347 -9.52 -18.78 7.65
C ARG A 347 -8.30 -18.80 6.74
N GLU A 348 -8.51 -18.95 5.43
CA GLU A 348 -7.45 -18.90 4.43
C GLU A 348 -6.85 -17.49 4.33
N ALA A 349 -7.69 -16.44 4.36
CA ALA A 349 -7.20 -15.06 4.37
C ALA A 349 -6.34 -14.72 5.59
N LEU A 350 -6.56 -15.40 6.71
CA LEU A 350 -5.77 -15.27 7.93
C LEU A 350 -4.49 -16.12 7.95
N SER A 351 -4.27 -17.00 6.97
CA SER A 351 -3.08 -17.88 6.92
C SER A 351 -1.76 -17.09 6.93
N ASP A 352 -1.74 -15.94 6.23
CA ASP A 352 -0.62 -15.00 6.16
C ASP A 352 -0.61 -13.96 7.31
N VAL A 353 -1.59 -14.01 8.22
CA VAL A 353 -1.67 -13.14 9.39
C VAL A 353 -0.93 -13.78 10.56
N ALA A 354 -0.10 -12.98 11.26
CA ALA A 354 0.72 -13.47 12.35
C ALA A 354 -0.12 -14.05 13.50
N GLY A 355 0.05 -15.35 13.80
CA GLY A 355 -0.68 -16.05 14.84
C GLY A 355 -0.41 -17.56 14.78
N SER A 356 -0.72 -18.27 15.86
CA SER A 356 -0.81 -19.74 15.85
C SER A 356 -2.05 -20.21 15.09
N THR A 357 -2.08 -21.48 14.67
CA THR A 357 -3.24 -22.08 13.99
C THR A 357 -4.52 -21.88 14.79
N ASP A 358 -4.49 -22.13 16.10
CA ASP A 358 -5.65 -21.96 16.98
C ASP A 358 -6.07 -20.48 17.09
N GLU A 359 -5.12 -19.54 17.06
CA GLU A 359 -5.43 -18.10 17.04
C GLU A 359 -6.06 -17.69 15.71
N GLN A 360 -5.60 -18.25 14.59
CA GLN A 360 -6.19 -18.01 13.27
C GLN A 360 -7.61 -18.59 13.19
N ASP A 361 -7.84 -19.79 13.74
CA ASP A 361 -9.15 -20.44 13.78
C ASP A 361 -10.15 -19.62 14.59
N LEU A 362 -9.78 -19.22 15.82
CA LEU A 362 -10.64 -18.40 16.67
C LEU A 362 -10.82 -16.99 16.10
N ALA A 363 -9.78 -16.40 15.49
CA ALA A 363 -9.89 -15.12 14.84
C ALA A 363 -10.85 -15.17 13.63
N ALA A 364 -10.89 -16.26 12.87
CA ALA A 364 -11.87 -16.40 11.79
C ALA A 364 -13.30 -16.37 12.34
N HIS A 365 -13.60 -17.13 13.40
CA HIS A 365 -14.92 -17.12 14.03
C HIS A 365 -15.29 -15.74 14.59
N ILE A 366 -14.39 -15.08 15.33
CA ILE A 366 -14.71 -13.78 15.94
C ILE A 366 -14.94 -12.69 14.89
N LEU A 367 -14.23 -12.73 13.76
CA LEU A 367 -14.43 -11.80 12.65
C LEU A 367 -15.77 -12.02 11.96
N MET A 368 -16.16 -13.27 11.74
CA MET A 368 -17.47 -13.60 11.17
C MET A 368 -18.60 -13.16 12.09
N VAL A 369 -18.49 -13.44 13.39
CA VAL A 369 -19.46 -13.00 14.40
C VAL A 369 -19.57 -11.47 14.42
N CYS A 370 -18.43 -10.77 14.47
CA CYS A 370 -18.40 -9.31 14.43
C CYS A 370 -19.09 -8.76 13.16
N TYR A 371 -18.78 -9.33 12.01
CA TYR A 371 -19.39 -8.92 10.74
C TYR A 371 -20.90 -9.20 10.67
N GLN A 372 -21.34 -10.35 11.15
CA GLN A 372 -22.76 -10.75 11.18
C GLN A 372 -23.57 -9.96 12.21
N GLY A 373 -22.94 -9.50 13.29
CA GLY A 373 -23.52 -8.59 14.28
C GLY A 373 -23.92 -7.23 13.70
N GLY A 374 -23.35 -6.86 12.54
CA GLY A 374 -23.61 -5.61 11.86
C GLY A 374 -22.88 -4.41 12.48
N PHE A 375 -22.94 -3.27 11.80
CA PHE A 375 -22.29 -2.03 12.22
C PHE A 375 -23.32 -0.97 12.58
N GLU A 376 -23.21 -0.37 13.76
CA GLU A 376 -24.06 0.74 14.17
C GLU A 376 -23.78 1.99 13.31
N ASP A 377 -24.85 2.71 12.94
CA ASP A 377 -24.79 3.94 12.13
C ASP A 377 -24.03 3.80 10.78
N ASP A 378 -23.94 2.58 10.23
CA ASP A 378 -23.16 2.24 9.04
C ASP A 378 -21.64 2.55 9.18
N ILE A 379 -21.13 2.63 10.42
CA ILE A 379 -19.72 2.92 10.73
C ILE A 379 -18.97 1.60 10.93
N GLY A 380 -18.15 1.25 9.95
CA GLY A 380 -17.29 0.08 10.04
C GLY A 380 -16.10 0.26 10.98
N MET A 381 -15.30 -0.78 11.10
CA MET A 381 -14.17 -0.82 12.02
C MET A 381 -12.87 -1.16 11.28
N ARG A 382 -11.76 -0.60 11.76
CA ARG A 382 -10.41 -0.93 11.29
C ARG A 382 -9.52 -1.28 12.47
N ILE A 383 -8.85 -2.41 12.39
CA ILE A 383 -7.87 -2.89 13.36
C ILE A 383 -6.47 -2.63 12.83
N ASN A 384 -5.65 -1.94 13.62
CA ASN A 384 -4.28 -1.59 13.24
C ASN A 384 -3.24 -2.57 13.82
N THR A 385 -1.97 -2.37 13.46
CA THR A 385 -0.83 -3.21 13.89
C THR A 385 -0.47 -3.09 15.37
N ARG A 386 -1.19 -2.26 16.14
CA ARG A 386 -1.02 -2.08 17.59
C ARG A 386 -2.19 -2.67 18.38
N GLY A 387 -3.14 -3.34 17.73
CA GLY A 387 -4.36 -3.81 18.37
C GLY A 387 -5.25 -2.67 18.84
N GLU A 388 -5.31 -1.58 18.08
CA GLU A 388 -6.25 -0.47 18.31
C GLU A 388 -7.28 -0.41 17.19
N THR A 389 -8.49 0.05 17.52
CA THR A 389 -9.57 0.28 16.56
C THR A 389 -9.58 1.72 16.06
N SER A 390 -10.03 1.90 14.82
CA SER A 390 -10.42 3.19 14.27
C SER A 390 -11.68 3.02 13.41
N GLU A 391 -12.50 4.06 13.37
CA GLU A 391 -13.74 4.06 12.60
C GLU A 391 -13.47 4.09 11.08
N ARG A 392 -14.30 3.38 10.34
CA ARG A 392 -14.42 3.49 8.89
C ARG A 392 -15.74 4.17 8.54
N LYS A 393 -15.73 4.94 7.45
CA LYS A 393 -16.94 5.64 6.96
C LYS A 393 -17.95 4.72 6.29
N THR A 394 -17.61 3.46 6.11
CA THR A 394 -18.40 2.44 5.44
C THR A 394 -18.54 1.22 6.35
N PRO A 395 -19.66 0.47 6.26
CA PRO A 395 -19.97 -0.62 7.19
C PRO A 395 -19.23 -1.92 6.82
N SER A 396 -17.91 -1.90 6.87
CA SER A 396 -17.09 -3.10 6.72
C SER A 396 -15.93 -3.11 7.71
N LEU A 397 -15.41 -4.31 7.98
CA LEU A 397 -14.29 -4.52 8.89
C LEU A 397 -12.98 -4.66 8.11
N GLU A 398 -11.93 -3.95 8.54
CA GLU A 398 -10.62 -3.97 7.91
C GLU A 398 -9.52 -4.34 8.90
N ILE A 399 -8.68 -5.30 8.54
CA ILE A 399 -7.47 -5.70 9.25
C ILE A 399 -6.28 -5.18 8.45
N LEU A 400 -5.54 -4.23 9.02
CA LEU A 400 -4.38 -3.65 8.34
C LEU A 400 -3.23 -4.65 8.25
N GLU A 401 -2.47 -4.53 7.16
CA GLU A 401 -1.24 -5.29 6.94
C GLU A 401 -0.28 -5.15 8.13
N GLY A 402 0.10 -6.29 8.70
CA GLY A 402 0.99 -6.38 9.85
C GLY A 402 0.30 -6.49 11.22
N ALA A 403 -1.04 -6.45 11.30
CA ALA A 403 -1.75 -6.83 12.52
C ALA A 403 -1.65 -8.35 12.74
N SER A 404 -1.70 -8.79 14.00
CA SER A 404 -1.69 -10.21 14.37
C SER A 404 -3.11 -10.71 14.71
N CYS A 405 -3.33 -12.03 14.64
CA CYS A 405 -4.57 -12.64 15.14
C CYS A 405 -4.77 -12.35 16.63
N GLY A 406 -3.68 -12.23 17.40
CA GLY A 406 -3.75 -11.81 18.80
C GLY A 406 -4.27 -10.38 18.98
N ASP A 407 -3.94 -9.45 18.07
CA ASP A 407 -4.47 -8.08 18.05
C ASP A 407 -5.97 -8.07 17.74
N VAL A 408 -6.38 -8.85 16.73
CA VAL A 408 -7.79 -9.02 16.33
C VAL A 408 -8.61 -9.57 17.50
N LEU A 409 -8.14 -10.67 18.10
CA LEU A 409 -8.79 -11.28 19.25
C LEU A 409 -8.84 -10.32 20.42
N GLY A 410 -7.73 -9.66 20.77
CA GLY A 410 -7.67 -8.71 21.89
C GLY A 410 -8.70 -7.58 21.80
N VAL A 411 -8.91 -7.06 20.59
CA VAL A 411 -9.86 -5.98 20.34
C VAL A 411 -11.31 -6.45 20.36
N LEU A 412 -11.61 -7.61 19.75
CA LEU A 412 -12.99 -8.06 19.54
C LEU A 412 -13.52 -8.95 20.66
N TRP A 413 -12.66 -9.39 21.58
CA TRP A 413 -13.01 -10.41 22.58
C TRP A 413 -14.08 -9.97 23.56
N GLU A 414 -14.05 -8.71 24.02
CA GLU A 414 -15.04 -8.21 24.97
C GLU A 414 -16.45 -8.33 24.38
N ASP A 415 -16.65 -7.87 23.15
CA ASP A 415 -17.97 -7.82 22.54
C ASP A 415 -18.41 -9.15 21.90
N TYR A 416 -17.48 -9.88 21.28
CA TYR A 416 -17.81 -11.02 20.40
C TYR A 416 -17.19 -12.35 20.85
N GLY A 417 -16.36 -12.35 21.90
CA GLY A 417 -15.63 -13.54 22.34
C GLY A 417 -16.53 -14.68 22.84
N LEU A 418 -17.66 -14.35 23.48
CA LEU A 418 -18.60 -15.36 23.98
C LEU A 418 -19.29 -16.14 22.84
N GLU A 419 -19.70 -15.44 21.78
CA GLU A 419 -20.29 -16.05 20.60
C GLU A 419 -19.26 -16.85 19.80
N ALA A 420 -18.04 -16.32 19.65
CA ALA A 420 -16.93 -17.04 19.01
C ALA A 420 -16.55 -18.34 19.75
N LEU A 421 -16.65 -18.39 21.08
CA LEU A 421 -16.50 -19.64 21.85
C LEU A 421 -17.59 -20.67 21.50
N GLY A 422 -18.81 -20.21 21.24
CA GLY A 422 -19.92 -21.07 20.82
C GLY A 422 -19.64 -21.80 19.51
N GLU A 423 -19.04 -21.11 18.54
CA GLU A 423 -18.67 -21.67 17.24
C GLU A 423 -17.63 -22.81 17.34
N ILE A 424 -16.74 -22.76 18.34
CA ILE A 424 -15.77 -23.84 18.60
C ILE A 424 -16.29 -24.91 19.58
N GLY A 425 -17.60 -24.89 19.87
CA GLY A 425 -18.29 -25.88 20.69
C GLY A 425 -18.21 -25.66 22.20
N ILE A 426 -17.78 -24.49 22.66
CA ILE A 426 -17.76 -24.12 24.08
C ILE A 426 -18.99 -23.25 24.37
N THR A 427 -19.99 -23.82 25.04
CA THR A 427 -21.30 -23.17 25.25
C THR A 427 -21.72 -23.19 26.72
N GLY A 428 -22.79 -22.45 27.05
CA GLY A 428 -23.37 -22.45 28.39
C GLY A 428 -22.56 -21.69 29.43
N ASP A 429 -22.69 -22.09 30.70
CA ASP A 429 -22.04 -21.39 31.83
C ASP A 429 -20.52 -21.51 31.79
N GLU A 430 -19.98 -22.59 31.22
CA GLU A 430 -18.54 -22.76 30.99
C GLU A 430 -17.99 -21.68 30.05
N ALA A 431 -18.70 -21.39 28.96
CA ALA A 431 -18.29 -20.36 28.00
C ALA A 431 -18.24 -18.97 28.66
N LYS A 432 -19.26 -18.65 29.49
CA LYS A 432 -19.32 -17.39 30.24
C LYS A 432 -18.17 -17.25 31.23
N ASP A 433 -17.87 -18.32 31.98
CA ASP A 433 -16.76 -18.34 32.92
C ASP A 433 -15.40 -18.16 32.22
N ILE A 434 -15.21 -18.77 31.05
CA ILE A 434 -14.00 -18.66 30.25
C ILE A 434 -13.84 -17.22 29.73
N TRP A 435 -14.91 -16.68 29.14
CA TRP A 435 -14.94 -15.32 28.61
C TRP A 435 -14.69 -14.28 29.71
N ASP A 436 -15.38 -14.38 30.86
CA ASP A 436 -15.24 -13.46 32.00
C ASP A 436 -13.82 -13.51 32.60
N LYS A 437 -13.23 -14.69 32.73
CA LYS A 437 -11.84 -14.83 33.19
C LYS A 437 -10.85 -14.15 32.24
N GLN A 438 -11.06 -14.29 30.93
CA GLN A 438 -10.20 -13.70 29.93
C GLN A 438 -10.39 -12.17 29.83
N ASN A 439 -11.59 -11.64 30.10
CA ASN A 439 -11.84 -10.20 30.23
C ASN A 439 -11.22 -9.60 31.49
N THR A 440 -11.41 -10.25 32.65
CA THR A 440 -10.96 -9.72 33.94
C THR A 440 -9.46 -9.91 34.18
N LYS A 441 -8.88 -10.98 33.65
CA LYS A 441 -7.45 -11.33 33.80
C LYS A 441 -6.87 -11.80 32.46
N PRO A 442 -6.70 -10.87 31.49
CA PRO A 442 -6.31 -11.22 30.14
C PRO A 442 -4.94 -11.89 30.10
N LYS A 443 -4.90 -13.05 29.44
CA LYS A 443 -3.66 -13.71 29.03
C LYS A 443 -3.46 -13.49 27.53
N PRO A 444 -2.21 -13.49 27.03
CA PRO A 444 -1.96 -13.59 25.59
C PRO A 444 -2.72 -14.78 25.00
N PHE A 445 -3.40 -14.59 23.85
CA PHE A 445 -4.32 -15.58 23.29
C PHE A 445 -3.66 -16.93 23.02
N GLY A 446 -2.44 -16.97 22.48
CA GLY A 446 -1.70 -18.23 22.34
C GLY A 446 -1.42 -18.97 23.65
N LYS A 447 -1.39 -18.31 24.82
CA LYS A 447 -1.33 -19.00 26.14
C LYS A 447 -2.71 -19.39 26.65
N PHE A 448 -3.70 -18.55 26.37
CA PHE A 448 -5.09 -18.80 26.73
C PHE A 448 -5.64 -20.05 26.03
N LEU A 449 -5.50 -20.14 24.70
CA LEU A 449 -5.94 -21.27 23.89
C LEU A 449 -5.30 -22.59 24.33
N LYS A 450 -3.97 -22.60 24.49
CA LYS A 450 -3.27 -23.77 25.06
C LYS A 450 -3.80 -24.21 26.43
N SER A 451 -4.24 -23.26 27.25
CA SER A 451 -4.83 -23.59 28.55
C SER A 451 -6.25 -24.14 28.44
N LEU A 452 -7.01 -23.75 27.41
CA LEU A 452 -8.31 -24.33 27.10
C LEU A 452 -8.16 -25.78 26.61
N ASP A 453 -7.24 -26.05 25.68
CA ASP A 453 -7.01 -27.40 25.18
C ASP A 453 -6.58 -28.34 26.31
N SER A 454 -5.63 -27.89 27.13
CA SER A 454 -5.20 -28.63 28.32
C SER A 454 -6.36 -28.90 29.28
N ALA A 455 -7.30 -27.96 29.44
CA ALA A 455 -8.46 -28.14 30.30
C ALA A 455 -9.48 -29.12 29.71
N ARG A 456 -9.76 -29.05 28.40
CA ARG A 456 -10.65 -29.97 27.67
C ARG A 456 -10.13 -31.40 27.73
N GLU A 457 -8.85 -31.60 27.44
CA GLU A 457 -8.21 -32.91 27.54
C GLU A 457 -8.24 -33.44 28.98
N SER A 458 -7.98 -32.59 29.97
CA SER A 458 -8.07 -32.99 31.39
C SER A 458 -9.49 -33.39 31.78
N ALA A 459 -10.51 -32.68 31.30
CA ALA A 459 -11.92 -32.99 31.56
C ALA A 459 -12.34 -34.31 30.89
N LYS A 460 -11.91 -34.54 29.63
CA LYS A 460 -12.14 -35.78 28.89
C LYS A 460 -11.53 -36.99 29.61
N LEU A 461 -10.26 -36.89 30.01
CA LEU A 461 -9.57 -37.93 30.78
C LEU A 461 -10.23 -38.17 32.15
N SER A 462 -10.62 -37.09 32.83
CA SER A 462 -11.33 -37.16 34.12
C SER A 462 -12.67 -37.89 34.00
N ALA A 463 -13.41 -37.69 32.90
CA ALA A 463 -14.70 -38.34 32.65
C ALA A 463 -14.58 -39.86 32.38
N ARG A 464 -13.41 -40.34 31.94
CA ARG A 464 -13.16 -41.78 31.73
C ARG A 464 -13.05 -42.57 33.04
N ILE A 465 -12.75 -41.92 34.16
CA ILE A 465 -12.75 -42.58 35.48
C ILE A 465 -14.15 -42.46 36.09
N PRO A 466 -14.86 -43.58 36.35
CA PRO A 466 -16.29 -43.58 36.70
C PRO A 466 -16.69 -42.80 37.96
N THR A 467 -15.78 -42.67 38.94
CA THR A 467 -16.10 -42.16 40.29
C THR A 467 -15.52 -40.78 40.53
N LYS A 468 -16.31 -39.76 40.86
CA LYS A 468 -15.83 -38.38 41.08
C LYS A 468 -15.08 -38.22 42.40
N SER A 469 -14.21 -37.21 42.46
CA SER A 469 -13.50 -36.89 43.70
C SER A 469 -14.49 -36.55 44.83
N GLY A 470 -14.32 -37.17 45.99
CA GLY A 470 -15.20 -36.99 47.15
C GLY A 470 -16.62 -37.58 47.00
N GLU A 471 -16.92 -38.30 45.91
CA GLU A 471 -18.19 -39.02 45.74
C GLU A 471 -18.31 -40.19 46.73
N ILE A 472 -17.18 -40.85 46.98
CA ILE A 472 -17.08 -42.00 47.88
C ILE A 472 -16.49 -41.51 49.21
N GLY A 473 -17.14 -41.87 50.32
CA GLY A 473 -16.66 -41.58 51.67
C GLY A 473 -15.68 -42.64 52.18
N GLY A 474 -15.04 -42.36 53.32
CA GLY A 474 -14.19 -43.32 54.02
C GLY A 474 -12.83 -43.56 53.38
N SER A 475 -12.22 -44.68 53.74
CA SER A 475 -10.87 -45.12 53.37
C SER A 475 -10.78 -45.47 51.89
N SER A 476 -11.79 -46.17 51.37
CA SER A 476 -11.90 -46.50 49.94
C SER A 476 -12.05 -45.23 49.09
N GLY A 477 -12.86 -44.27 49.54
CA GLY A 477 -13.00 -42.97 48.89
C GLY A 477 -11.71 -42.16 48.87
N TYR A 478 -10.98 -42.13 49.99
CA TYR A 478 -9.68 -41.46 50.05
C TYR A 478 -8.62 -42.10 49.14
N ILE A 479 -8.63 -43.44 49.00
CA ILE A 479 -7.78 -44.15 48.03
C ILE A 479 -8.16 -43.76 46.60
N VAL A 480 -9.45 -43.75 46.27
CA VAL A 480 -9.94 -43.34 44.94
C VAL A 480 -9.53 -41.91 44.62
N ASP A 481 -9.65 -40.99 45.58
CA ASP A 481 -9.21 -39.60 45.42
C ASP A 481 -7.71 -39.51 45.12
N LEU A 482 -6.87 -40.25 45.85
CA LEU A 482 -5.43 -40.30 45.61
C LEU A 482 -5.09 -40.93 44.24
N ILE A 483 -5.82 -41.96 43.81
CA ILE A 483 -5.69 -42.54 42.46
C ILE A 483 -6.00 -41.48 41.41
N ARG A 484 -7.13 -40.76 41.54
CA ARG A 484 -7.50 -39.69 40.60
C ARG A 484 -6.45 -38.58 40.56
N ILE A 485 -5.99 -38.10 41.72
CA ILE A 485 -4.94 -37.07 41.78
C ILE A 485 -3.66 -37.59 41.12
N GLY A 486 -3.26 -38.84 41.38
CA GLY A 486 -2.04 -39.43 40.83
C GLY A 486 -2.07 -39.56 39.32
N LEU A 487 -3.20 -40.03 38.79
CA LEU A 487 -3.39 -40.29 37.36
C LEU A 487 -3.67 -39.01 36.54
N LEU A 488 -4.46 -38.05 37.08
CA LEU A 488 -4.87 -36.84 36.35
C LEU A 488 -3.94 -35.64 36.59
N GLU A 489 -3.38 -35.51 37.80
CA GLU A 489 -2.60 -34.32 38.20
C GLU A 489 -1.12 -34.64 38.51
N GLY A 490 -0.77 -35.92 38.43
CA GLY A 490 0.58 -36.44 38.61
C GLY A 490 0.85 -37.01 40.00
N PHE A 491 1.52 -38.16 40.03
CA PHE A 491 1.85 -38.90 41.24
C PHE A 491 2.61 -38.09 42.31
N GLY A 492 3.39 -37.08 41.94
CA GLY A 492 4.07 -36.23 42.93
C GLY A 492 3.12 -35.34 43.73
N LYS A 493 1.98 -34.92 43.15
CA LYS A 493 0.95 -34.19 43.87
C LYS A 493 0.19 -35.12 44.81
N ALA A 494 -0.18 -36.30 44.32
CA ALA A 494 -0.83 -37.32 45.14
C ALA A 494 0.05 -37.79 46.31
N GLU A 495 1.36 -37.98 46.11
CA GLU A 495 2.30 -38.29 47.19
C GLU A 495 2.31 -37.20 48.27
N ARG A 496 2.34 -35.92 47.87
CA ARG A 496 2.28 -34.81 48.84
C ARG A 496 0.99 -34.81 49.67
N VAL A 497 -0.14 -35.20 49.06
CA VAL A 497 -1.42 -35.35 49.76
C VAL A 497 -1.39 -36.58 50.67
N ALA A 498 -0.87 -37.70 50.18
CA ALA A 498 -0.75 -38.95 50.90
C ALA A 498 0.18 -38.83 52.12
N THR A 499 1.23 -38.01 52.10
CA THR A 499 2.16 -37.83 53.24
C THR A 499 1.75 -36.67 54.17
N SER A 500 0.57 -36.08 53.97
CA SER A 500 0.06 -34.98 54.80
C SER A 500 -0.46 -35.49 56.17
N ARG A 501 -0.88 -34.60 57.07
CA ARG A 501 -1.43 -35.04 58.36
C ARG A 501 -2.79 -35.71 58.16
N HIS A 502 -3.00 -36.85 58.81
CA HIS A 502 -4.24 -37.61 58.70
C HIS A 502 -5.13 -37.45 59.95
N PRO A 503 -6.45 -37.33 59.77
CA PRO A 503 -7.39 -37.18 60.89
C PRO A 503 -7.70 -38.49 61.62
N SER A 504 -7.39 -39.65 61.02
CA SER A 504 -7.60 -40.97 61.61
C SER A 504 -6.59 -42.00 61.10
N ILE A 505 -6.47 -43.12 61.83
CA ILE A 505 -5.65 -44.27 61.44
C ILE A 505 -6.14 -44.86 60.11
N ASP A 506 -7.44 -44.80 59.84
CA ASP A 506 -8.05 -45.33 58.61
C ASP A 506 -7.65 -44.51 57.38
N VAL A 507 -7.65 -43.18 57.50
CA VAL A 507 -7.16 -42.29 56.43
C VAL A 507 -5.65 -42.44 56.25
N ALA A 508 -4.90 -42.64 57.33
CA ALA A 508 -3.47 -42.93 57.27
C ALA A 508 -3.17 -44.27 56.58
N ALA A 509 -3.97 -45.30 56.86
CA ALA A 509 -3.86 -46.60 56.20
C ALA A 509 -4.23 -46.49 54.71
N ALA A 510 -5.22 -45.67 54.36
CA ALA A 510 -5.62 -45.42 52.98
C ALA A 510 -4.51 -44.73 52.17
N ALA A 511 -3.91 -43.69 52.73
CA ALA A 511 -2.73 -43.03 52.16
C ALA A 511 -1.54 -44.00 51.98
N TRP A 512 -1.26 -44.82 53.01
CA TRP A 512 -0.16 -45.80 52.93
C TRP A 512 -0.43 -46.89 51.89
N ALA A 513 -1.67 -47.37 51.78
CA ALA A 513 -2.07 -48.37 50.78
C ALA A 513 -1.87 -47.84 49.35
N TRP A 514 -2.22 -46.57 49.10
CA TRP A 514 -1.94 -45.92 47.83
C TRP A 514 -0.44 -45.76 47.55
N LEU A 515 0.36 -45.35 48.53
CA LEU A 515 1.81 -45.24 48.38
C LEU A 515 2.48 -46.58 48.04
N LEU A 516 2.01 -47.67 48.64
CA LEU A 516 2.46 -49.02 48.32
C LEU A 516 2.03 -49.45 46.91
N ALA A 517 0.77 -49.18 46.54
CA ALA A 517 0.25 -49.54 45.23
C ALA A 517 0.92 -48.78 44.08
N ALA A 518 1.26 -47.51 44.30
CA ALA A 518 1.93 -46.64 43.32
C ALA A 518 3.47 -46.81 43.30
N ASP A 519 4.03 -47.73 44.10
CA ASP A 519 5.48 -47.94 44.27
C ASP A 519 6.22 -46.65 44.73
N ARG A 520 5.59 -45.85 45.60
CA ARG A 520 6.11 -44.57 46.15
C ARG A 520 6.29 -44.57 47.68
N SER A 521 6.30 -45.73 48.31
CA SER A 521 6.39 -45.85 49.78
C SER A 521 7.81 -45.61 50.34
N SER A 522 8.86 -45.80 49.54
CA SER A 522 10.25 -45.78 49.99
C SER A 522 10.64 -44.45 50.63
N GLY A 523 11.01 -44.47 51.92
CA GLY A 523 11.44 -43.29 52.66
C GLY A 523 10.30 -42.46 53.24
N GLN A 524 9.05 -42.89 53.04
CA GLN A 524 7.85 -42.25 53.57
C GLN A 524 7.30 -42.94 54.83
N GLU A 525 7.93 -44.04 55.29
CA GLU A 525 7.45 -44.88 56.40
C GLU A 525 7.29 -44.12 57.71
N TRP A 526 8.15 -43.12 57.94
CA TRP A 526 8.18 -42.33 59.17
C TRP A 526 6.97 -41.40 59.33
N HIS A 527 6.22 -41.16 58.27
CA HIS A 527 4.98 -40.38 58.30
C HIS A 527 3.78 -41.17 58.88
N PHE A 528 3.90 -42.49 59.02
CA PHE A 528 2.77 -43.38 59.32
C PHE A 528 3.02 -44.29 60.54
N ASP A 529 2.01 -44.38 61.41
CA ASP A 529 2.03 -45.31 62.53
C ASP A 529 2.06 -46.77 62.07
N SER A 530 2.64 -47.64 62.91
CA SER A 530 2.76 -49.07 62.60
C SER A 530 1.41 -49.74 62.34
N ASP A 531 0.36 -49.33 63.05
CA ASP A 531 -0.98 -49.90 62.91
C ASP A 531 -1.64 -49.49 61.58
N ALA A 532 -1.44 -48.23 61.16
CA ALA A 532 -1.88 -47.75 59.85
C ALA A 532 -1.16 -48.51 58.72
N ARG A 533 0.15 -48.72 58.84
CA ARG A 533 0.95 -49.48 57.86
C ARG A 533 0.54 -50.95 57.77
N ASN A 534 0.27 -51.59 58.91
CA ASN A 534 -0.22 -52.97 58.95
C ASN A 534 -1.60 -53.10 58.29
N LYS A 535 -2.53 -52.18 58.60
CA LYS A 535 -3.88 -52.15 58.04
C LYS A 535 -3.88 -51.93 56.53
N ALA A 536 -3.06 -50.99 56.06
CA ALA A 536 -2.85 -50.70 54.66
C ALA A 536 -2.29 -51.87 53.83
N GLY A 537 -1.51 -52.76 54.46
CA GLY A 537 -1.01 -53.97 53.80
C GLY A 537 -2.13 -54.88 53.29
N ALA A 538 -3.27 -54.91 53.98
CA ALA A 538 -4.46 -55.66 53.54
C ALA A 538 -5.13 -55.02 52.31
N TRP A 539 -5.01 -53.70 52.14
CA TRP A 539 -5.66 -52.92 51.06
C TRP A 539 -4.77 -52.72 49.84
N MET A 540 -3.48 -53.04 49.94
CA MET A 540 -2.50 -52.77 48.89
C MET A 540 -2.89 -53.41 47.55
N GLN A 541 -3.33 -54.67 47.55
CA GLN A 541 -3.59 -55.40 46.31
C GLN A 541 -4.84 -54.91 45.58
N SER A 542 -5.93 -54.64 46.29
CA SER A 542 -7.14 -54.04 45.71
C SER A 542 -6.88 -52.61 45.24
N THR A 543 -6.11 -51.83 46.02
CA THR A 543 -5.67 -50.49 45.62
C THR A 543 -4.83 -50.52 44.35
N LYS A 544 -3.91 -51.49 44.23
CA LYS A 544 -3.07 -51.66 43.03
C LYS A 544 -3.91 -52.02 41.80
N LYS A 545 -4.83 -52.97 41.92
CA LYS A 545 -5.75 -53.31 40.82
C LYS A 545 -6.59 -52.11 40.38
N LEU A 546 -7.08 -51.32 41.34
CA LEU A 546 -7.87 -50.13 41.04
C LEU A 546 -7.01 -49.05 40.35
N LEU A 547 -5.78 -48.84 40.82
CA LEU A 547 -4.83 -47.91 40.18
C LEU A 547 -4.46 -48.35 38.75
N ASP A 548 -4.18 -49.64 38.55
CA ASP A 548 -3.85 -50.22 37.24
C ASP A 548 -5.03 -50.11 36.27
N CYS A 549 -6.25 -50.46 36.72
CA CYS A 549 -7.47 -50.31 35.95
C CYS A 549 -7.76 -48.84 35.60
N GLY A 550 -7.57 -47.91 36.55
CA GLY A 550 -7.65 -46.47 36.29
C GLY A 550 -6.65 -45.99 35.23
N ALA A 551 -5.42 -46.51 35.24
CA ALA A 551 -4.42 -46.20 34.24
C ALA A 551 -4.78 -46.74 32.85
N LEU A 552 -5.47 -47.89 32.77
CA LEU A 552 -6.00 -48.47 31.53
C LEU A 552 -7.17 -47.65 31.00
N LEU A 553 -8.11 -47.23 31.85
CA LEU A 553 -9.24 -46.37 31.46
C LEU A 553 -8.78 -45.07 30.78
N LEU A 554 -7.64 -44.51 31.20
CA LEU A 554 -7.10 -43.31 30.56
C LEU A 554 -6.45 -43.56 29.19
N LYS A 555 -6.12 -44.81 28.85
CA LYS A 555 -5.35 -45.18 27.65
C LYS A 555 -6.13 -46.02 26.64
N CYS A 556 -7.27 -46.59 27.05
CA CYS A 556 -8.04 -47.49 26.22
C CYS A 556 -8.73 -46.76 25.06
N ASP A 557 -9.07 -47.52 24.03
CA ASP A 557 -9.96 -47.07 22.96
C ASP A 557 -11.42 -47.07 23.45
N ASP A 558 -12.31 -46.39 22.73
CA ASP A 558 -13.68 -46.14 23.20
C ASP A 558 -14.55 -47.41 23.25
N ASP A 559 -14.18 -48.48 22.53
CA ASP A 559 -14.85 -49.79 22.52
C ASP A 559 -14.52 -50.65 23.76
N GLU A 560 -13.37 -50.44 24.40
CA GLU A 560 -12.94 -51.14 25.62
C GLU A 560 -13.45 -50.46 26.91
N LEU A 561 -13.96 -49.22 26.80
CA LEU A 561 -14.32 -48.38 27.94
C LEU A 561 -15.43 -48.99 28.81
N ALA A 562 -16.40 -49.68 28.20
CA ALA A 562 -17.52 -50.30 28.90
C ALA A 562 -17.06 -51.46 29.81
N ASP A 563 -16.18 -52.33 29.29
CA ASP A 563 -15.67 -53.49 30.02
C ASP A 563 -14.74 -53.04 31.17
N LEU A 564 -13.84 -52.07 30.91
CA LEU A 564 -12.97 -51.51 31.94
C LEU A 564 -13.75 -50.74 33.01
N THR A 565 -14.90 -50.14 32.68
CA THR A 565 -15.78 -49.51 33.67
C THR A 565 -16.40 -50.55 34.61
N ILE A 566 -16.79 -51.73 34.09
CA ILE A 566 -17.27 -52.85 34.90
C ILE A 566 -16.15 -53.38 35.80
N GLU A 567 -14.94 -53.50 35.26
CA GLU A 567 -13.75 -53.92 36.02
C GLU A 567 -13.40 -52.92 37.13
N TRP A 568 -13.45 -51.61 36.86
CA TRP A 568 -13.25 -50.55 37.85
C TRP A 568 -14.22 -50.69 39.02
N ASN A 569 -15.52 -50.84 38.74
CA ASN A 569 -16.54 -50.99 39.77
C ASN A 569 -16.35 -52.30 40.57
N THR A 570 -15.97 -53.39 39.90
CA THR A 570 -15.68 -54.67 40.56
C THR A 570 -14.48 -54.56 41.51
N ASN A 571 -13.40 -53.89 41.09
CA ASN A 571 -12.22 -53.65 41.92
C ASN A 571 -12.53 -52.68 43.07
N LEU A 572 -13.41 -51.70 42.85
CA LEU A 572 -13.87 -50.78 43.88
C LEU A 572 -14.70 -51.50 44.95
N ASP A 573 -15.61 -52.40 44.57
CA ASP A 573 -16.41 -53.20 45.52
C ASP A 573 -15.53 -54.13 46.36
N LEU A 574 -14.48 -54.70 45.74
CA LEU A 574 -13.47 -55.46 46.47
C LEU A 574 -12.74 -54.59 47.49
N LEU A 575 -12.28 -53.40 47.08
CA LEU A 575 -11.62 -52.45 47.98
C LEU A 575 -12.55 -52.06 49.14
N ARG A 576 -13.82 -51.75 48.88
CA ARG A 576 -14.83 -51.44 49.91
C ARG A 576 -15.03 -52.60 50.88
N THR A 577 -15.02 -53.83 50.39
CA THR A 577 -15.13 -55.02 51.25
C THR A 577 -13.91 -55.14 52.17
N GLU A 578 -12.71 -54.91 51.65
CA GLU A 578 -11.46 -54.97 52.42
C GLU A 578 -11.29 -53.81 53.41
N THR A 579 -11.85 -52.63 53.11
CA THR A 579 -11.87 -51.49 54.04
C THR A 579 -12.98 -51.58 55.09
N GLY A 580 -13.92 -52.52 54.94
CA GLY A 580 -15.08 -52.68 55.83
C GLY A 580 -16.20 -51.67 55.56
N GLU A 581 -16.27 -51.17 54.32
CA GLU A 581 -17.17 -50.11 53.84
C GLU A 581 -18.14 -50.60 52.75
N ALA A 582 -18.25 -51.92 52.56
CA ALA A 582 -19.17 -52.59 51.64
C ALA A 582 -20.61 -52.64 52.16
#